data_AF-A0A846Y027-F1
#
_entry.id   AF-A0A846Y027-F1
#
_cell.length_a   1.000
_cell.length_b   1.000
_cell.length_c   1.000
_cell.angle_alpha   90.00
_cell.angle_beta   90.00
_cell.angle_gamma   90.00
#
_symmetry.space_group_name_H-M   'P 1'
#
loop_
_entity.id
_entity.type
_entity.pdbx_description
1 polymer ?
#
loop_
_entity_poly.entity_id
_entity_poly.type
_entity_poly.pdbx_seq_one_letter_code
_entity_poly.pdbx_strand_id
1 'polypeptide(L)' 'KTISDVEYALMEWCDWYNNARLHSRLDYLTPAEYETAYYAQLSPRRPALV' A
#
# COMPACT_ATOMS: atom_id res chain seq x y z
N LYS A 1 27.16 -0.97 8.09
CA LYS A 1 25.69 -0.88 8.18
C LYS A 1 25.35 0.34 9.00
N THR A 2 24.73 1.32 8.37
CA THR A 2 24.23 2.55 8.99
C THR A 2 22.72 2.44 9.20
N ILE A 3 22.13 3.38 9.95
CA ILE A 3 20.66 3.50 10.06
C ILE A 3 20.05 3.79 8.68
N SER A 4 20.71 4.66 7.90
CA SER A 4 20.25 5.03 6.55
C SER A 4 20.19 3.83 5.60
N ASP A 5 21.11 2.87 5.71
CA ASP A 5 21.05 1.63 4.91
C ASP A 5 19.78 0.82 5.22
N VAL A 6 19.35 0.82 6.49
CA VAL A 6 18.15 0.10 6.94
C VAL A 6 16.89 0.83 6.52
N GLU A 7 16.88 2.16 6.63
CA GLU A 7 15.76 2.99 6.17
C GLU A 7 15.52 2.82 4.67
N TYR A 8 16.61 2.80 3.88
CA TYR A 8 16.52 2.56 2.44
C TYR A 8 15.97 1.17 2.12
N ALA A 9 16.51 0.12 2.75
CA ALA A 9 16.02 -1.24 2.56
C ALA A 9 14.55 -1.41 2.99
N LEU A 10 14.12 -0.71 4.05
CA LEU A 10 12.72 -0.70 4.47
C LEU A 10 11.83 0.02 3.45
N MET A 11 12.30 1.14 2.90
CA MET A 11 11.56 1.89 1.89
C MET A 11 11.35 1.07 0.62
N GLU A 12 12.40 0.40 0.14
CA GLU A 12 12.31 -0.53 -1.00
C GLU A 12 11.37 -1.70 -0.70
N TRP A 13 11.44 -2.26 0.50
CA TRP A 13 10.56 -3.36 0.90
C TRP A 13 9.09 -2.93 0.96
N CYS A 14 8.80 -1.76 1.54
CA CYS A 14 7.45 -1.19 1.60
C CYS A 14 6.90 -0.92 0.20
N ASP A 15 7.71 -0.34 -0.68
CA ASP A 15 7.30 -0.09 -2.07
C ASP A 15 6.97 -1.40 -2.79
N TRP A 16 7.87 -2.38 -2.75
CA TRP A 16 7.62 -3.68 -3.37
C TRP A 16 6.38 -4.37 -2.79
N TYR A 17 6.22 -4.37 -1.46
CA TYR A 17 5.09 -5.03 -0.80
C TYR A 17 3.75 -4.41 -1.20
N ASN A 18 3.68 -3.08 -1.29
CA ASN A 18 2.44 -2.36 -1.55
C ASN A 18 2.11 -2.25 -3.04
N ASN A 19 3.12 -2.11 -3.90
CA ASN A 19 2.93 -1.71 -5.30
C ASN A 19 3.32 -2.78 -6.34
N ALA A 20 4.08 -3.83 -5.96
CA ALA A 20 4.57 -4.83 -6.91
C ALA A 20 4.24 -6.28 -6.53
N ARG A 21 4.02 -6.56 -5.24
CA ARG A 21 3.71 -7.90 -4.74
C ARG A 21 2.25 -8.25 -4.98
N LEU A 22 2.01 -9.22 -5.86
CA LEU A 22 0.68 -9.83 -6.03
C LEU A 22 0.32 -10.68 -4.81
N HIS A 23 -0.90 -10.50 -4.29
CA HIS A 23 -1.36 -11.19 -3.09
C HIS A 23 -2.52 -12.15 -3.41
N SER A 24 -2.33 -13.46 -3.23
CA SER A 24 -3.35 -14.47 -3.59
C SER A 24 -4.70 -14.30 -2.87
N ARG A 25 -4.69 -13.81 -1.62
CA ARG A 25 -5.92 -13.45 -0.90
C ARG A 25 -6.63 -12.19 -1.40
N LEU A 26 -5.95 -11.36 -2.19
CA LEU A 26 -6.51 -10.15 -2.81
C LEU A 26 -6.80 -10.42 -4.29
N ASP A 27 -7.12 -11.66 -4.66
CA ASP A 27 -7.33 -12.08 -6.05
C ASP A 27 -6.14 -11.76 -6.99
N TYR A 28 -4.92 -11.88 -6.45
CA TYR A 28 -3.67 -11.52 -7.13
C TYR A 28 -3.55 -10.03 -7.50
N LEU A 29 -4.25 -9.15 -6.79
CA LEU A 29 -3.97 -7.72 -6.81
C LEU A 29 -2.85 -7.36 -5.85
N THR A 30 -2.20 -6.23 -6.10
CA THR A 30 -1.34 -5.58 -5.12
C THR A 30 -2.20 -4.94 -4.00
N PRO A 31 -1.65 -4.75 -2.80
CA PRO A 31 -2.36 -4.04 -1.73
C PRO A 31 -2.86 -2.66 -2.14
N ALA A 32 -2.06 -1.88 -2.87
CA ALA A 32 -2.46 -0.54 -3.32
C ALA A 32 -3.63 -0.57 -4.31
N GLU A 33 -3.65 -1.52 -5.25
CA GLU A 33 -4.77 -1.71 -6.19
C GLU A 33 -6.05 -2.11 -5.46
N TYR A 34 -5.93 -3.03 -4.48
CA TYR A 34 -7.07 -3.47 -3.69
C TYR A 34 -7.67 -2.31 -2.87
N GLU A 35 -6.85 -1.51 -2.19
CA GLU A 35 -7.31 -0.33 -1.47
C GLU A 35 -7.97 0.69 -2.40
N THR A 36 -7.37 0.95 -3.55
CA THR A 36 -7.93 1.85 -4.57
C THR A 36 -9.31 1.40 -5.01
N ALA A 37 -9.47 0.12 -5.32
CA ALA A 37 -10.76 -0.47 -5.71
C ALA A 37 -11.79 -0.39 -4.57
N TYR A 38 -11.37 -0.65 -3.33
CA TYR A 38 -12.22 -0.57 -2.14
C TYR A 38 -12.72 0.86 -1.89
N TYR A 39 -11.82 1.86 -1.93
CA TYR A 39 -12.18 3.26 -1.72
C TYR A 39 -12.95 3.87 -2.88
N ALA A 40 -12.79 3.39 -4.11
CA ALA A 40 -13.63 3.80 -5.22
C ALA A 40 -15.10 3.39 -5.03
N GLN A 41 -15.36 2.30 -4.30
CA GLN A 41 -16.70 1.81 -3.98
C GLN A 41 -17.29 2.49 -2.74
N LEU A 42 -16.46 2.92 -1.79
CA LEU A 42 -16.90 3.81 -0.72
C LEU A 42 -17.03 5.23 -1.26
N SER A 43 -18.26 5.63 -1.60
CA SER A 43 -18.63 7.06 -1.77
C SER A 43 -17.88 7.93 -0.75
N PRO A 44 -17.33 9.09 -1.14
CA PRO A 44 -16.41 9.84 -0.29
C PRO A 44 -17.05 10.07 1.07
N ARG A 45 -16.56 9.34 2.08
CA ARG A 45 -16.89 9.64 3.46
C ARG A 45 -16.27 11.01 3.69
N ARG A 46 -17.13 12.04 3.73
CA ARG A 46 -16.76 13.42 4.04
C ARG A 46 -15.60 13.40 5.03
N PRO A 47 -14.44 14.00 4.71
CA PRO A 47 -13.38 14.09 5.69
C PRO A 47 -13.99 14.75 6.93
N ALA A 48 -13.85 14.10 8.07
CA ALA A 48 -14.12 14.75 9.34
C ALA A 48 -13.09 15.88 9.42
N LEU A 49 -13.52 17.09 9.07
CA LEU A 49 -12.73 18.30 9.22
C LEU A 49 -12.46 18.44 10.72
N VAL A 50 -11.19 18.28 11.11
CA VAL A 50 -10.64 18.74 12.38
C VAL A 50 -10.02 20.10 12.13
#